data_AF-A0A8S2RS74-F1
#
_entry.id   AF-A0A8S2RS74-F1
#
_cell.length_a   1.000
_cell.length_b   1.000
_cell.length_c   1.000
_cell.angle_alpha   90.00
_cell.angle_beta   90.00
_cell.angle_gamma   90.00
#
_symmetry.space_group_name_H-M   'P 1'
#
loop_
_entity.id
_entity.type
_entity.pdbx_description
1 polymer ?
#
loop_
_entity_poly.entity_id
_entity_poly.type
_entity_poly.pdbx_seq_one_letter_code
_entity_poly.pdbx_strand_id
1 'polypeptide(L)'
;QAQVKSNDWELIAKSLLVGYHTNVFASTKELKDRHDLFVRYNDSIDSDIASLDSQSVLARTVNKTPPALVIARDIRYSTSVRSKAILSFVGEIKPDWVEYQVTRNLQLNNEEE
;
A
#
# COMPACT_ATOMS: atom_id res chain seq x y z
N GLN A 1 7.74 21.56 7.72
CA GLN A 1 7.42 20.21 7.21
C GLN A 1 8.55 19.28 7.60
N ALA A 2 8.34 18.37 8.56
CA ALA A 2 9.37 17.44 9.00
C ALA A 2 9.43 16.26 8.04
N GLN A 3 10.25 16.37 6.99
CA GLN A 3 10.69 15.21 6.22
C GLN A 3 11.86 14.58 6.98
N VAL A 4 11.54 13.78 8.01
CA VAL A 4 12.56 13.00 8.72
C VAL A 4 13.09 11.97 7.73
N LYS A 5 14.32 12.15 7.24
CA LYS A 5 15.08 11.07 6.59
C LYS A 5 15.39 10.02 7.66
N SER A 6 14.44 9.14 7.93
CA SER A 6 14.67 7.95 8.75
C SER A 6 15.35 6.91 7.88
N ASN A 7 16.50 6.39 8.34
CA ASN A 7 17.15 5.24 7.73
C ASN A 7 16.33 3.93 7.93
N ASP A 8 15.29 3.97 8.77
CA ASP A 8 14.47 2.81 9.16
C ASP A 8 13.12 2.73 8.43
N TRP A 9 12.87 3.64 7.48
CA TRP A 9 11.64 3.65 6.68
C TRP A 9 11.35 2.28 6.05
N GLU A 10 12.39 1.60 5.56
CA GLU A 10 12.26 0.28 4.94
C GLU A 10 11.74 -0.77 5.94
N LEU A 11 12.22 -0.78 7.18
CA LEU A 11 11.74 -1.70 8.22
C LEU A 11 10.29 -1.40 8.62
N ILE A 12 9.92 -0.11 8.66
CA ILE A 12 8.54 0.31 8.92
C ILE A 12 7.63 -0.18 7.78
N ALA A 13 8.03 0.03 6.53
CA ALA A 13 7.27 -0.41 5.36
C ALA A 13 7.10 -1.93 5.32
N LYS A 14 8.17 -2.70 5.58
CA LYS A 14 8.14 -4.16 5.70
C LYS A 14 7.23 -4.64 6.84
N SER A 15 7.25 -3.95 7.98
CA SER A 15 6.38 -4.27 9.12
C SER A 15 4.92 -4.01 8.81
N LEU A 16 4.61 -2.90 8.11
CA LEU A 16 3.27 -2.60 7.63
C LEU A 16 2.80 -3.64 6.61
N LEU A 17 3.70 -4.11 5.74
CA LEU A 17 3.39 -5.14 4.75
C LEU A 17 2.91 -6.44 5.37
N VAL A 18 3.50 -6.88 6.49
CA VAL A 18 3.00 -8.05 7.21
C VAL A 18 1.59 -7.81 7.76
N GLY A 19 1.32 -6.63 8.32
CA GLY A 19 0.01 -6.27 8.88
C GLY A 19 -1.09 -6.07 7.84
N TYR A 20 -0.74 -5.61 6.64
CA TYR A 20 -1.67 -5.24 5.56
C TYR A 20 -1.41 -6.03 4.27
N HIS A 21 -0.93 -7.28 4.37
CA HIS A 21 -0.51 -8.12 3.23
C HIS A 21 -1.64 -8.37 2.20
N THR A 22 -2.90 -8.30 2.61
CA THR A 22 -4.06 -8.40 1.71
C THR A 22 -4.36 -7.11 0.96
N ASN A 23 -3.80 -5.97 1.39
CA ASN A 23 -4.06 -4.63 0.86
C ASN A 23 -2.90 -4.12 -0.02
N VAL A 24 -2.29 -5.04 -0.77
CA VAL A 24 -1.29 -4.74 -1.78
C VAL A 24 -1.98 -4.54 -3.12
N PHE A 25 -1.61 -3.46 -3.81
CA PHE A 25 -2.17 -3.09 -5.10
C PHE A 25 -1.07 -2.84 -6.12
N ALA A 26 -1.26 -3.36 -7.33
CA ALA A 26 -0.39 -3.17 -8.48
C ALA A 26 -0.93 -2.08 -9.40
N SER A 27 -0.06 -1.20 -9.89
CA SER A 27 -0.44 -0.21 -10.89
C SER A 27 -0.79 -0.88 -12.21
N THR A 28 -1.85 -0.43 -12.87
CA THR A 28 -2.27 -0.92 -14.19
C THR A 28 -1.56 -0.20 -15.34
N LYS A 29 -0.34 0.32 -15.11
CA LYS A 29 0.37 1.20 -16.05
C LYS A 29 0.45 0.64 -17.48
N GLU A 30 0.54 -0.68 -17.63
CA GLU A 30 0.67 -1.34 -18.94
C GLU A 30 -0.67 -1.55 -19.66
N LEU A 31 -1.80 -1.41 -18.98
CA LEU A 31 -3.06 -1.93 -19.50
C LEU A 31 -3.86 -0.92 -20.35
N LYS A 32 -3.93 0.39 -20.05
CA LYS A 32 -4.92 1.29 -20.69
C LYS A 32 -4.67 2.82 -20.66
N ASP A 33 -3.43 3.33 -20.74
CA ASP A 33 -3.14 4.80 -20.67
C ASP A 33 -3.67 5.53 -19.42
N ARG A 34 -4.19 4.78 -18.43
CA ARG A 34 -4.69 5.30 -17.15
C ARG A 34 -3.64 5.03 -16.08
N HIS A 35 -2.82 6.04 -15.82
CA HIS A 35 -1.73 6.00 -14.85
C HIS A 35 -2.19 6.17 -13.40
N ASP A 36 -3.49 6.36 -13.16
CA ASP A 36 -4.07 6.62 -11.84
C ASP A 36 -4.76 5.40 -11.20
N LEU A 37 -4.73 4.25 -11.89
CA LEU A 37 -5.46 3.05 -11.49
C LEU A 37 -4.55 1.93 -10.98
N PHE A 38 -5.13 1.18 -10.06
CA PHE A 38 -4.50 0.08 -9.35
C PHE A 38 -5.46 -1.11 -9.24
N VAL A 39 -4.94 -2.31 -9.13
CA VAL A 39 -5.69 -3.56 -8.91
C VAL A 39 -5.09 -4.33 -7.75
N ARG A 40 -5.91 -5.03 -6.97
CA ARG A 40 -5.42 -5.83 -5.84
C ARG A 40 -4.52 -6.97 -6.35
N TYR A 41 -3.34 -7.13 -5.76
CA TYR A 41 -2.30 -8.03 -6.26
C TYR A 41 -2.63 -9.52 -6.09
N ASN A 42 -3.35 -9.89 -5.01
CA ASN A 42 -3.59 -11.29 -4.61
C ASN A 42 -5.02 -11.79 -4.80
N ASP A 43 -5.90 -11.05 -5.47
CA ASP A 43 -7.32 -11.43 -5.61
C ASP A 43 -7.61 -11.96 -7.01
N SER A 44 -8.14 -13.19 -7.09
CA SER A 44 -8.23 -13.95 -8.33
C SER A 44 -9.57 -13.85 -9.04
N ILE A 45 -10.61 -13.18 -8.50
CA ILE A 45 -11.97 -13.34 -9.04
C ILE A 45 -12.76 -12.04 -9.28
N ASP A 46 -12.52 -10.92 -8.61
CA ASP A 46 -13.18 -9.65 -8.94
C ASP A 46 -12.22 -8.49 -8.67
N SER A 47 -11.55 -8.00 -9.71
CA SER A 47 -10.52 -6.98 -9.55
C SER A 47 -11.15 -5.62 -9.21
N ASP A 48 -11.20 -5.32 -7.91
CA ASP A 48 -11.46 -3.99 -7.38
C ASP A 48 -10.51 -3.01 -8.08
N ILE A 49 -11.05 -2.22 -9.01
CA ILE A 49 -10.30 -1.13 -9.62
C ILE A 49 -10.18 -0.06 -8.55
N ALA A 50 -8.96 0.28 -8.20
CA ALA A 50 -8.67 1.26 -7.17
C ALA A 50 -8.03 2.51 -7.77
N SER A 51 -8.24 3.65 -7.13
CA SER A 51 -7.47 4.87 -7.37
C SER A 51 -6.95 5.45 -6.06
N LEU A 52 -5.85 6.17 -6.13
CA LEU A 52 -5.34 6.91 -4.98
C LEU A 52 -6.31 8.00 -4.57
N ASP A 53 -6.43 8.23 -3.26
CA ASP A 53 -7.04 9.42 -2.71
C ASP A 53 -6.36 10.68 -3.29
N SER A 54 -7.15 11.66 -3.73
CA SER A 54 -6.64 12.92 -4.28
C SER A 54 -5.77 13.70 -3.28
N GLN A 55 -5.95 13.45 -1.98
CA GLN A 55 -5.13 14.03 -0.93
C GLN A 55 -3.78 13.34 -0.74
N SER A 56 -3.60 12.12 -1.27
CA SER A 56 -2.39 11.33 -1.16
C SER A 56 -1.19 12.04 -1.77
N VAL A 57 -0.04 11.97 -1.09
CA VAL A 57 1.23 12.52 -1.62
C VAL A 57 1.61 11.86 -2.95
N LEU A 58 1.30 10.57 -3.11
CA LEU A 58 1.53 9.82 -4.34
C LEU A 58 0.59 10.25 -5.49
N ALA A 59 -0.59 10.80 -5.18
CA ALA A 59 -1.51 11.32 -6.19
C ALA A 59 -1.11 12.73 -6.67
N ARG A 60 -0.45 13.53 -5.82
CA ARG A 60 -0.03 14.91 -6.14
C ARG A 60 1.13 14.98 -7.14
N THR A 61 1.85 13.88 -7.37
CA THR A 61 2.91 13.79 -8.36
C THR A 61 2.35 13.45 -9.75
N VAL A 62 1.56 14.37 -10.31
CA VAL A 62 0.78 14.19 -11.56
C VAL A 62 1.65 13.88 -12.80
N ASN A 63 2.95 14.17 -12.76
CA ASN A 63 3.88 13.93 -13.89
C ASN A 63 4.92 12.84 -13.62
N LYS A 64 4.80 12.06 -12.54
CA LYS A 64 5.68 10.92 -12.29
C LYS A 64 4.95 9.62 -12.58
N THR A 65 5.70 8.66 -13.11
CA THR A 65 5.21 7.28 -13.20
C THR A 65 4.71 6.84 -11.82
N PRO A 66 3.47 6.32 -11.71
CA PRO A 66 2.96 5.78 -10.45
C PRO A 66 3.86 4.63 -9.98
N PRO A 67 4.03 4.43 -8.66
CA PRO A 67 4.73 3.27 -8.13
C PRO A 67 4.11 1.97 -8.64
N ALA A 68 4.95 0.97 -8.96
CA ALA A 68 4.48 -0.31 -9.49
C ALA A 68 3.61 -1.06 -8.47
N LEU A 69 4.00 -1.01 -7.19
CA LEU A 69 3.28 -1.63 -6.09
C LEU A 69 3.08 -0.63 -4.97
N VAL A 70 1.90 -0.66 -4.38
CA VAL A 70 1.56 0.14 -3.22
C VAL A 70 0.84 -0.70 -2.18
N ILE A 71 1.01 -0.30 -0.92
CA ILE A 71 0.24 -0.82 0.20
C ILE A 71 -0.70 0.27 0.71
N ALA A 72 -1.96 -0.09 0.95
CA ALA A 72 -2.96 0.82 1.50
C ALA A 72 -3.37 0.38 2.91
N ARG A 73 -3.32 1.30 3.86
CA ARG A 73 -3.88 1.08 5.19
C ARG A 73 -5.41 1.09 5.14
N ASP A 74 -5.96 2.10 4.48
CA ASP A 74 -7.39 2.39 4.46
C ASP A 74 -7.93 2.30 3.04
N ILE A 75 -9.05 1.60 2.89
CA ILE A 75 -9.75 1.41 1.61
C ILE A 75 -11.18 1.89 1.80
N ARG A 76 -11.59 2.89 1.01
CA ARG A 76 -12.96 3.41 1.01
C ARG A 76 -13.64 3.08 -0.30
N TYR A 77 -14.86 2.59 -0.24
CA TYR A 77 -15.64 2.28 -1.43
C TYR A 77 -16.60 3.43 -1.74
N SER A 78 -16.52 3.97 -2.96
CA SER A 78 -17.48 4.98 -3.41
C SER A 78 -18.82 4.30 -3.67
N THR A 79 -19.85 4.66 -2.89
CA THR A 79 -21.19 4.05 -2.96
C THR A 79 -21.96 4.41 -4.24
N SER A 80 -21.54 5.48 -4.93
CA SER A 80 -22.22 5.97 -6.14
C SER A 80 -21.78 5.29 -7.44
N VAL A 81 -20.62 4.61 -7.44
CA VAL A 81 -20.11 3.87 -8.59
C VAL A 81 -19.59 2.54 -8.07
N ARG A 82 -20.45 1.51 -8.06
CA ARG A 82 -20.07 0.11 -7.80
C ARG A 82 -18.89 -0.24 -8.71
N SER A 83 -17.67 -0.26 -8.18
CA SER A 83 -16.42 -0.82 -8.73
C SER A 83 -15.15 -0.01 -8.43
N LYS A 84 -15.23 1.20 -7.83
CA LYS A 84 -14.02 2.00 -7.57
C LYS A 84 -13.66 2.14 -6.08
N ALA A 85 -12.58 1.48 -5.68
CA ALA A 85 -11.96 1.64 -4.37
C ALA A 85 -11.07 2.91 -4.34
N ILE A 86 -11.05 3.60 -3.20
CA ILE A 86 -10.19 4.76 -2.95
C ILE A 86 -9.16 4.36 -1.90
N LEU A 87 -7.89 4.40 -2.27
CA LEU A 87 -6.75 4.03 -1.43
C LEU A 87 -6.23 5.25 -0.66
N SER A 88 -6.25 5.17 0.66
CA SER A 88 -5.76 6.21 1.57
C SER A 88 -4.61 5.68 2.45
N PHE A 89 -3.75 6.60 2.92
CA PHE A 89 -2.53 6.28 3.67
C PHE A 89 -1.66 5.24 2.94
N VAL A 90 -1.28 5.60 1.71
CA VAL A 90 -0.62 4.71 0.78
C VAL A 90 0.90 4.84 0.87
N GLY A 91 1.61 3.71 0.90
CA GLY A 91 3.06 3.63 0.82
C GLY A 91 3.52 2.87 -0.43
N GLU A 92 4.63 3.30 -1.01
CA GLU A 92 5.32 2.54 -2.06
C GLU A 92 6.05 1.34 -1.45
N ILE A 93 5.94 0.17 -2.09
CA ILE A 93 6.67 -1.04 -1.70
C ILE A 93 7.47 -1.56 -2.88
N LYS A 94 8.60 -2.21 -2.59
CA LYS A 94 9.38 -2.89 -3.61
C LYS A 94 8.88 -4.33 -3.80
N PRO A 95 8.95 -4.91 -5.01
CA PRO A 95 8.49 -6.27 -5.27
C PRO A 95 9.17 -7.34 -4.40
N ASP A 96 10.46 -7.17 -4.09
CA ASP A 96 11.24 -8.07 -3.23
C ASP A 96 10.76 -8.11 -1.77
N TRP A 97 9.89 -7.19 -1.35
CA TRP A 97 9.36 -7.16 0.00
C TRP A 97 8.09 -7.99 0.16
N VAL A 98 7.38 -8.35 -0.91
CA VAL A 98 6.08 -9.05 -0.85
C VAL A 98 6.16 -10.37 -0.08
N GLU A 99 7.31 -11.04 -0.13
CA GLU A 99 7.56 -12.31 0.57
C GLU A 99 8.25 -12.13 1.93
N TYR A 100 8.45 -10.88 2.38
CA TYR A 100 9.17 -10.58 3.61
C TYR A 100 8.42 -11.08 4.85
N GLN A 101 9.11 -11.87 5.68
CA GLN A 101 8.59 -12.34 6.95
C GLN A 101 9.20 -11.53 8.11
N VAL A 102 8.34 -11.03 9.00
CA VAL A 102 8.77 -10.36 10.24
C VAL A 102 8.74 -11.37 11.38
N THR A 103 9.90 -11.62 11.99
CA THR A 103 10.00 -12.39 13.24
C THR A 103 9.90 -11.44 14.43
N ARG A 104 8.87 -11.60 15.27
CA ARG A 104 8.73 -10.83 16.52
C ARG A 104 9.38 -11.59 17.68
N ASN A 105 10.45 -11.05 18.22
CA ASN A 105 11.03 -11.54 19.47
C ASN A 105 10.48 -10.70 20.63
N LEU A 106 9.44 -11.19 21.28
CA LEU A 106 8.94 -10.61 22.53
C LEU A 106 9.65 -11.30 23.69
N GLN A 107 10.53 -10.57 24.38
CA GLN A 107 11.04 -10.99 25.67
C GLN A 107 10.03 -10.53 26.71
N LEU A 108 9.28 -11.48 27.27
CA LEU A 108 8.48 -11.23 28.46
C LEU A 108 9.46 -11.23 29.65
N ASN A 109 9.59 -10.09 30.33
CA ASN A 109 10.24 -10.08 31.63
C ASN A 109 9.26 -10.72 32.61
N ASN A 110 9.74 -11.68 33.41
CA ASN A 110 8.95 -12.42 34.40
C ASN A 110 8.55 -11.57 35.63
N GLU A 111 8.24 -10.28 35.48
CA GLU A 111 7.88 -9.38 36.59
C GLU A 111 6.37 -9.35 36.90
N GLU A 112 5.71 -10.50 36.83
CA GLU A 112 4.37 -10.70 37.39
C GLU A 112 4.34 -12.02 38.19
N GLU A 113 4.93 -11.99 39.39
CA GLU A 113 4.58 -12.88 40.52
C GLU A 113 4.12 -12.03 41.72
#